data_AF-A0A4D6WTB4-F1
#
_entry.id   AF-A0A4D6WTB4-F1
#
_cell.length_a   1.000
_cell.length_b   1.000
_cell.length_c   1.000
_cell.angle_alpha   90.00
_cell.angle_beta   90.00
_cell.angle_gamma   90.00
#
_symmetry.space_group_name_H-M   'P 1'
#
loop_
_entity.id
_entity.type
_entity.pdbx_description
1 polymer ?
#
loop_
_entity_poly.entity_id
_entity_poly.type
_entity_poly.pdbx_seq_one_letter_code
_entity_poly.pdbx_strand_id
1 'polypeptide(L)'
;MIYLIFGSSYIDEDIFMFSNYYTPYKHVQILFENFVVQISNLIIYNLCNKFISLPEAIYFLNKHKICSYSYISTRSIALFFNNLNWQNLIYIYINQPKSIYNARYQVWLINSKSIITKYIYSSRLRDLHKISKTKMILLFFLEFKDFLIPKIEKFFNIIIKYIIYMIINLFSNIIILAIRIIIYYIHK
;
A
#
# COMPACT_ATOMS: atom_id res chain seq x y z
N MET A 1 -0.64 -16.71 13.86
CA MET A 1 -0.77 -16.81 15.33
C MET A 1 -0.48 -18.22 15.80
N ILE A 2 -1.14 -19.24 15.26
CA ILE A 2 -0.86 -20.66 15.55
C ILE A 2 0.62 -20.99 15.37
N TYR A 3 1.22 -20.62 14.23
CA TYR A 3 2.66 -20.82 13.98
C TYR A 3 3.62 -20.16 14.99
N LEU A 4 3.27 -18.99 15.54
CA LEU A 4 4.11 -18.29 16.53
C LEU A 4 3.98 -18.90 17.94
N ILE A 5 2.89 -19.60 18.21
CA ILE A 5 2.59 -20.20 19.52
C ILE A 5 3.06 -21.66 19.55
N PHE A 6 2.82 -22.40 18.48
CA PHE A 6 3.08 -23.85 18.39
C PHE A 6 4.34 -24.20 17.59
N GLY A 7 5.03 -23.19 17.05
CA GLY A 7 6.28 -23.37 16.30
C GLY A 7 6.08 -24.15 15.00
N SER A 8 7.17 -24.76 14.52
CA SER A 8 7.19 -25.48 13.25
C SER A 8 6.42 -26.80 13.23
N SER A 9 6.04 -27.32 14.39
CA SER A 9 5.23 -28.54 14.51
C SER A 9 3.83 -28.41 13.89
N TYR A 10 3.33 -27.18 13.75
CA TYR A 10 2.01 -26.88 13.19
C TYR A 10 2.09 -26.20 11.81
N ILE A 11 3.23 -26.32 11.13
CA ILE A 11 3.31 -25.89 9.73
C ILE A 11 2.60 -26.94 8.88
N ASP A 12 1.70 -26.47 8.03
CA ASP A 12 1.01 -27.31 7.08
C ASP A 12 1.88 -27.43 5.82
N GLU A 13 2.34 -28.64 5.52
CA GLU A 13 3.18 -28.94 4.34
C GLU A 13 2.43 -28.69 3.03
N ASP A 14 1.10 -28.69 3.04
CA ASP A 14 0.27 -28.40 1.85
C ASP A 14 0.20 -26.90 1.55
N ILE A 15 0.46 -26.05 2.55
CA ILE A 15 0.37 -24.58 2.43
C ILE A 15 1.75 -23.97 2.17
N PHE A 16 2.81 -24.55 2.74
CA PHE A 16 4.16 -24.01 2.65
C PHE A 16 5.09 -24.94 1.87
N MET A 17 5.81 -24.38 0.90
CA MET A 17 6.77 -25.13 0.08
C MET A 17 8.03 -25.62 0.83
N PHE A 18 8.12 -25.42 2.15
CA PHE A 18 9.28 -25.79 2.96
C PHE A 18 8.86 -26.75 4.08
N SER A 19 9.73 -27.72 4.38
CA SER A 19 9.46 -28.71 5.42
C SER A 19 9.40 -28.08 6.82
N ASN A 20 8.61 -28.70 7.69
CA ASN A 20 8.47 -28.31 9.09
C ASN A 20 9.81 -28.40 9.86
N TYR A 21 10.67 -29.34 9.48
CA TYR A 21 12.00 -29.51 10.08
C TYR A 21 12.99 -28.40 9.71
N TYR A 22 12.83 -27.77 8.53
CA TYR A 22 13.72 -26.74 8.01
C TYR A 22 12.98 -25.45 7.70
N THR A 23 12.27 -24.92 8.69
CA THR A 23 11.55 -23.65 8.49
C THR A 23 12.53 -22.49 8.32
N PRO A 24 12.42 -21.69 7.24
CA PRO A 24 13.34 -20.58 7.02
C PRO A 24 13.24 -19.52 8.13
N TYR A 25 14.36 -19.21 8.77
CA TYR A 25 14.43 -18.19 9.83
C TYR A 25 13.78 -16.85 9.42
N LYS A 26 14.07 -16.38 8.20
CA LYS A 26 13.51 -15.12 7.67
C LYS A 26 11.98 -15.15 7.58
N HIS A 27 11.38 -16.30 7.30
CA HIS A 27 9.93 -16.43 7.25
C HIS A 27 9.31 -16.19 8.63
N VAL A 28 9.90 -16.81 9.66
CA VAL A 28 9.49 -16.66 11.06
C VAL A 28 9.65 -15.21 11.51
N GLN A 29 10.80 -14.61 11.20
CA GLN A 29 11.09 -13.21 11.52
C GLN A 29 10.02 -12.26 10.94
N ILE A 30 9.68 -12.41 9.65
CA ILE A 30 8.66 -11.59 8.99
C ILE A 30 7.30 -11.72 9.67
N LEU A 31 6.88 -12.94 10.01
CA LEU A 31 5.60 -13.17 10.68
C LEU A 31 5.59 -12.57 12.09
N PHE A 32 6.70 -12.69 12.81
CA PHE A 32 6.84 -12.16 14.16
C PHE A 32 6.85 -10.63 14.18
N GLU A 33 7.63 -9.98 13.33
CA GLU A 33 7.66 -8.51 13.20
C GLU A 33 6.26 -7.95 12.90
N ASN A 34 5.57 -8.56 11.94
CA ASN A 34 4.21 -8.17 11.59
C ASN A 34 3.23 -8.38 12.75
N PHE A 35 3.37 -9.48 13.49
CA PHE A 35 2.54 -9.77 14.66
C PHE A 35 2.72 -8.73 15.77
N VAL A 36 3.98 -8.38 16.08
CA VAL A 36 4.31 -7.35 17.08
C VAL A 36 3.66 -6.01 16.70
N VAL A 37 3.77 -5.59 15.45
CA VAL A 37 3.15 -4.34 14.97
C VAL A 37 1.62 -4.40 15.06
N GLN A 38 1.00 -5.51 14.63
CA GLN A 38 -0.46 -5.65 14.66
C GLN A 38 -1.02 -5.68 16.08
N ILE A 39 -0.39 -6.41 17.00
CA ILE A 39 -0.78 -6.40 18.41
C ILE A 39 -0.61 -5.03 19.03
N SER A 40 0.52 -4.36 18.75
CA SER A 40 0.77 -3.01 19.28
C SER A 40 -0.33 -2.04 18.84
N ASN A 41 -0.70 -2.06 17.55
CA ASN A 41 -1.80 -1.26 17.04
C ASN A 41 -3.15 -1.62 17.68
N LEU A 42 -3.43 -2.91 17.89
CA LEU A 42 -4.66 -3.36 18.55
C LEU A 42 -4.74 -2.88 20.01
N ILE A 43 -3.64 -2.99 20.75
CA ILE A 43 -3.54 -2.52 22.14
C ILE A 43 -3.80 -1.02 22.21
N ILE A 44 -3.12 -0.23 21.36
CA ILE A 44 -3.31 1.22 21.33
C ILE A 44 -4.74 1.59 20.94
N TYR A 45 -5.30 0.95 19.91
CA TYR A 45 -6.68 1.18 19.48
C TYR A 45 -7.69 0.89 20.61
N ASN A 46 -7.54 -0.26 21.28
CA ASN A 46 -8.41 -0.63 22.39
C ASN A 46 -8.24 0.31 23.59
N LEU A 47 -7.02 0.78 23.85
CA LEU A 47 -6.73 1.73 24.91
C LEU A 47 -7.37 3.10 24.62
N CYS A 48 -7.21 3.61 23.40
CA CYS A 48 -7.82 4.87 22.97
C CYS A 48 -9.36 4.83 23.04
N ASN A 49 -9.97 3.71 22.65
CA ASN A 49 -11.43 3.56 22.66
C ASN A 49 -12.04 3.41 24.06
N LYS A 50 -11.23 3.15 25.10
CA LYS A 50 -11.72 3.06 26.47
C LYS A 50 -11.91 4.41 27.15
N PHE A 51 -11.26 5.46 26.66
CA PHE A 51 -11.39 6.78 27.27
C PHE A 51 -12.70 7.43 26.87
N ILE A 52 -13.42 7.96 27.85
CA ILE A 52 -14.69 8.66 27.64
C ILE A 52 -14.41 10.10 27.19
N SER A 53 -13.30 10.67 27.66
CA SER A 53 -12.92 12.05 27.36
C SER A 53 -11.41 12.22 27.16
N LEU A 54 -11.03 13.26 26.40
CA LEU A 54 -9.63 13.60 26.17
C LEU A 54 -8.86 13.91 27.48
N PRO A 55 -9.40 14.66 28.46
CA PRO A 55 -8.71 14.91 29.72
C PRO A 55 -8.40 13.64 30.52
N GLU A 56 -9.32 12.67 30.51
CA GLU A 56 -9.11 11.35 31.15
C GLU A 56 -7.95 10.59 30.49
N ALA A 57 -7.90 10.59 29.16
CA ALA A 57 -6.80 9.99 28.41
C ALA A 57 -5.45 10.64 28.77
N ILE A 58 -5.39 11.97 28.84
CA ILE A 58 -4.18 12.72 29.19
C ILE A 58 -3.74 12.37 30.61
N TYR A 59 -4.68 12.36 31.57
CA TYR A 59 -4.39 11.99 32.96
C TYR A 59 -3.81 10.57 33.05
N PHE A 60 -4.42 9.60 32.36
CA PHE A 60 -3.95 8.22 32.32
C PHE A 60 -2.54 8.11 31.73
N LEU A 61 -2.31 8.71 30.55
CA LEU A 61 -1.02 8.67 29.86
C LEU A 61 0.10 9.29 30.72
N ASN A 62 -0.20 10.36 31.44
CA ASN A 62 0.75 11.02 32.33
C ASN A 62 1.03 10.20 33.60
N LYS A 63 -0.03 9.70 34.25
CA LYS A 63 0.06 8.87 35.47
C LYS A 63 0.91 7.62 35.26
N HIS A 64 0.76 6.97 34.11
CA HIS A 64 1.49 5.75 33.77
C HIS A 64 2.79 5.98 32.98
N LYS A 65 3.20 7.24 32.74
CA LYS A 65 4.40 7.61 31.98
C LYS A 65 4.50 6.93 30.61
N ILE A 66 3.37 6.80 29.92
CA ILE A 66 3.27 6.12 28.61
C ILE A 66 3.79 7.04 27.49
N CYS A 67 3.58 8.35 27.62
CA CYS A 67 4.05 9.35 26.66
C CYS A 67 5.24 10.14 27.22
N SER A 68 6.15 10.55 26.34
CA SER A 68 7.20 11.49 26.73
C SER A 68 6.60 12.86 27.07
N TYR A 69 7.29 13.60 27.93
CA TYR A 69 6.85 14.92 28.38
C TYR A 69 6.68 15.92 27.22
N SER A 70 7.45 15.76 26.14
CA SER A 70 7.36 16.56 24.91
C SER A 70 6.04 16.41 24.16
N TYR A 71 5.28 15.32 24.37
CA TYR A 71 4.05 15.03 23.64
C TYR A 71 2.80 15.00 24.54
N ILE A 72 2.90 15.45 25.80
CA ILE A 72 1.80 15.39 26.77
C ILE A 72 0.80 16.54 26.66
N SER A 73 1.05 17.52 25.79
CA SER A 73 0.13 18.64 25.62
C SER A 73 -1.25 18.15 25.16
N THR A 74 -2.31 18.85 25.59
CA THR A 74 -3.69 18.54 25.19
C THR A 74 -3.84 18.47 23.68
N ARG A 75 -3.21 19.40 22.96
CA ARG A 75 -3.24 19.48 21.50
C ARG A 75 -2.49 18.34 20.82
N SER A 76 -1.33 17.92 21.32
CA SER A 76 -0.60 16.78 20.74
C SER A 76 -1.37 15.47 20.89
N ILE A 77 -1.98 15.24 22.05
CA ILE A 77 -2.76 14.02 22.30
C ILE A 77 -4.05 14.00 21.46
N ALA A 78 -4.73 15.15 21.34
CA ALA A 78 -5.89 15.27 20.45
C ALA A 78 -5.54 14.98 18.99
N LEU A 79 -4.43 15.55 18.49
CA LEU A 79 -3.94 15.30 17.13
C LEU A 79 -3.58 13.82 16.93
N PHE A 80 -2.94 13.19 17.92
CA PHE A 80 -2.62 11.76 17.88
C PHE A 80 -3.89 10.90 17.73
N PHE A 81 -4.92 11.11 18.56
CA PHE A 81 -6.17 10.35 18.46
C PHE A 81 -6.91 10.60 17.15
N ASN A 82 -6.95 11.84 16.69
CA ASN A 82 -7.56 12.18 15.40
C ASN A 82 -6.84 11.46 14.26
N ASN A 83 -5.51 11.46 14.26
CA ASN A 83 -4.72 10.76 13.24
C ASN A 83 -4.94 9.25 13.27
N LEU A 84 -5.02 8.64 14.45
CA LEU A 84 -5.34 7.21 14.59
C LEU A 84 -6.73 6.89 14.02
N ASN A 85 -7.73 7.70 14.33
CA ASN A 85 -9.10 7.53 13.83
C ASN A 85 -9.14 7.68 12.31
N TRP A 86 -8.49 8.70 11.75
CA TRP A 86 -8.37 8.89 10.30
C TRP A 86 -7.66 7.72 9.64
N GLN A 87 -6.54 7.26 10.19
CA GLN A 87 -5.80 6.11 9.68
C GLN A 87 -6.68 4.86 9.66
N ASN A 88 -7.47 4.62 10.72
CA ASN A 88 -8.39 3.48 10.78
C ASN A 88 -9.52 3.59 9.76
N LEU A 89 -10.12 4.78 9.59
CA LEU A 89 -11.15 5.02 8.58
C LEU A 89 -10.62 4.78 7.16
N ILE A 90 -9.45 5.34 6.83
CA ILE A 90 -8.78 5.13 5.54
C ILE A 90 -8.48 3.64 5.35
N TYR A 91 -8.03 2.95 6.39
CA TYR A 91 -7.76 1.52 6.31
C TYR A 91 -9.04 0.72 6.01
N ILE A 92 -10.12 0.95 6.76
CA ILE A 92 -11.38 0.19 6.65
C ILE A 92 -12.06 0.41 5.29
N TYR A 93 -12.08 1.65 4.79
CA TYR A 93 -12.85 2.00 3.60
C TYR A 93 -12.04 1.96 2.31
N ILE A 94 -10.72 2.20 2.35
CA ILE A 94 -9.90 2.33 1.14
C ILE A 94 -8.87 1.19 1.05
N ASN A 95 -7.99 1.06 2.05
CA ASN A 95 -6.86 0.13 1.93
C ASN A 95 -7.28 -1.34 2.03
N GLN A 96 -8.21 -1.66 2.93
CA GLN A 96 -8.70 -3.02 3.12
C GLN A 96 -9.43 -3.55 1.86
N PRO A 97 -10.44 -2.85 1.29
CA PRO A 97 -11.11 -3.35 0.09
C PRO A 97 -10.15 -3.44 -1.11
N LYS A 98 -9.25 -2.46 -1.28
CA LYS A 98 -8.21 -2.50 -2.32
C LYS A 98 -7.28 -3.70 -2.17
N SER A 99 -6.90 -4.06 -0.94
CA SER A 99 -6.04 -5.23 -0.69
C SER A 99 -6.77 -6.53 -0.98
N ILE A 100 -8.06 -6.63 -0.62
CA ILE A 100 -8.90 -7.80 -0.93
C ILE A 100 -9.06 -7.96 -2.45
N TYR A 101 -9.38 -6.88 -3.16
CA TYR A 101 -9.51 -6.87 -4.62
C TYR A 101 -8.25 -7.39 -5.32
N ASN A 102 -7.07 -6.90 -4.90
CA ASN A 102 -5.79 -7.30 -5.50
C ASN A 102 -5.27 -8.67 -5.03
N ALA A 103 -6.05 -9.43 -4.24
CA ALA A 103 -5.60 -10.68 -3.61
C ALA A 103 -4.27 -10.54 -2.86
N ARG A 104 -4.09 -9.42 -2.16
CA ARG A 104 -2.87 -9.08 -1.42
C ARG A 104 -3.16 -8.93 0.07
N TYR A 105 -2.20 -9.33 0.87
CA TYR A 105 -2.16 -9.08 2.31
C TYR A 105 -0.97 -8.19 2.64
N GLN A 106 -1.22 -7.14 3.42
CA GLN A 106 -0.19 -6.20 3.84
C GLN A 106 0.53 -6.73 5.08
N VAL A 107 1.86 -6.78 5.02
CA VAL A 107 2.74 -7.23 6.09
C VAL A 107 3.65 -6.08 6.50
N TRP A 108 3.81 -5.88 7.80
CA TRP A 108 4.68 -4.87 8.38
C TRP A 108 6.02 -5.50 8.78
N LEU A 109 7.11 -4.88 8.37
CA LEU A 109 8.47 -5.29 8.68
C LEU A 109 9.18 -4.19 9.45
N ILE A 110 9.98 -4.56 10.43
CA ILE A 110 10.73 -3.60 11.25
C ILE A 110 12.13 -3.49 10.67
N ASN A 111 12.47 -2.32 10.12
CA ASN A 111 13.82 -2.00 9.68
C ASN A 111 14.50 -1.08 10.70
N SER A 112 15.83 -0.96 10.63
CA SER A 112 16.64 -0.18 11.59
C SER A 112 16.22 1.28 11.74
N LYS A 113 15.58 1.86 10.71
CA LYS A 113 15.14 3.26 10.70
C LYS A 113 13.62 3.43 10.71
N SER A 114 12.85 2.43 10.29
CA SER A 114 11.42 2.59 10.05
C SER A 114 10.67 1.26 9.93
N ILE A 115 9.34 1.33 10.06
CA ILE A 115 8.47 0.21 9.73
C ILE A 115 8.15 0.27 8.22
N ILE A 116 8.45 -0.81 7.51
CA ILE A 116 8.26 -0.94 6.06
C ILE A 116 7.04 -1.81 5.80
N THR A 117 6.28 -1.48 4.76
CA THR A 117 5.15 -2.29 4.28
C THR A 117 5.56 -3.13 3.09
N LYS A 118 5.20 -4.42 3.13
CA LYS A 118 5.28 -5.32 1.97
C LYS A 118 3.93 -5.98 1.73
N TYR A 119 3.73 -6.49 0.53
CA TYR A 119 2.52 -7.22 0.16
C TYR A 119 2.88 -8.67 -0.15
N ILE A 120 2.13 -9.60 0.44
CA ILE A 120 2.19 -11.02 0.12
C ILE A 120 0.91 -11.40 -0.61
N TYR A 121 1.00 -12.32 -1.56
CA TYR A 121 -0.17 -12.88 -2.20
C TYR A 121 -0.95 -13.74 -1.20
N SER A 122 -2.28 -13.60 -1.21
CA SER A 122 -3.17 -14.44 -0.41
C SER A 122 -4.52 -14.55 -1.12
N SER A 123 -5.06 -15.76 -1.26
CA SER A 123 -6.39 -15.94 -1.82
C SER A 123 -7.44 -15.39 -0.87
N ARG A 124 -8.08 -14.27 -1.24
CA ARG A 124 -9.07 -13.55 -0.41
C ARG A 124 -10.49 -13.63 -0.96
N LEU A 125 -10.81 -14.66 -1.74
CA LEU A 125 -12.14 -14.86 -2.34
C LEU A 125 -13.27 -14.88 -1.28
N ARG A 126 -13.04 -15.57 -0.16
CA ARG A 126 -14.01 -15.60 0.95
C ARG A 126 -14.24 -14.23 1.59
N ASP A 127 -13.23 -13.36 1.57
CA ASP A 127 -13.35 -12.02 2.13
C ASP A 127 -14.16 -11.10 1.23
N LEU A 128 -14.10 -11.27 -0.10
CA LEU A 128 -14.92 -10.50 -1.07
C LEU A 128 -16.41 -10.63 -0.78
N HIS A 129 -16.89 -11.85 -0.47
CA HIS A 129 -18.31 -12.08 -0.15
C HIS A 129 -18.75 -11.41 1.17
N LYS A 130 -17.82 -11.08 2.07
CA LYS A 130 -18.10 -10.45 3.37
C LYS A 130 -18.04 -8.92 3.31
N ILE A 131 -17.77 -8.33 2.15
CA ILE A 131 -17.62 -6.89 2.01
C ILE A 131 -18.99 -6.20 2.08
N SER A 132 -19.07 -5.13 2.89
CA SER A 132 -20.29 -4.33 3.03
C SER A 132 -20.64 -3.59 1.74
N LYS A 133 -21.93 -3.27 1.54
CA LYS A 133 -22.41 -2.53 0.35
C LYS A 133 -21.67 -1.21 0.12
N THR A 134 -21.31 -0.49 1.18
CA THR A 134 -20.54 0.76 1.09
C THR A 134 -19.14 0.55 0.48
N LYS A 135 -18.47 -0.55 0.85
CA LYS A 135 -17.15 -0.90 0.33
C LYS A 135 -17.23 -1.49 -1.09
N MET A 136 -18.38 -2.05 -1.50
CA MET A 136 -18.59 -2.49 -2.89
C MET A 136 -18.53 -1.35 -3.91
N ILE A 137 -18.97 -0.14 -3.54
CA ILE A 137 -18.84 1.02 -4.42
C ILE A 137 -17.37 1.28 -4.76
N LEU A 138 -16.47 1.18 -3.78
CA LEU A 138 -15.04 1.36 -4.01
C LEU A 138 -14.46 0.24 -4.89
N LEU A 139 -14.92 -1.01 -4.73
CA LEU A 139 -14.54 -2.10 -5.63
C LEU A 139 -14.98 -1.83 -7.06
N PHE A 140 -16.21 -1.35 -7.26
CA PHE A 140 -16.72 -0.99 -8.58
C PHE A 140 -15.85 0.08 -9.25
N PHE A 141 -15.42 1.11 -8.51
CA PHE A 141 -14.49 2.10 -9.04
C PHE A 141 -13.12 1.52 -9.39
N LEU A 142 -12.61 0.57 -8.59
CA LEU A 142 -11.35 -0.12 -8.91
C LEU A 142 -11.46 -0.95 -10.19
N GLU A 143 -12.55 -1.71 -10.34
CA GLU A 143 -12.84 -2.50 -11.55
C GLU A 143 -12.98 -1.59 -12.78
N PHE A 144 -13.75 -0.51 -12.66
CA PHE A 144 -13.94 0.46 -13.73
C PHE A 144 -12.61 1.11 -14.15
N LYS A 145 -11.77 1.45 -13.16
CA LYS A 145 -10.44 2.00 -13.41
C LYS A 145 -9.54 0.98 -14.12
N ASP A 146 -9.53 -0.28 -13.70
CA ASP A 146 -8.74 -1.33 -14.35
C ASP A 146 -9.24 -1.65 -15.78
N PHE A 147 -10.54 -1.47 -16.04
CA PHE A 147 -11.10 -1.56 -17.39
C PHE A 147 -10.76 -0.36 -18.29
N LEU A 148 -10.77 0.86 -17.73
CA LEU A 148 -10.53 2.10 -18.47
C LEU A 148 -9.06 2.37 -18.75
N ILE A 149 -8.18 2.21 -17.75
CA ILE A 149 -6.75 2.59 -17.87
C ILE A 149 -6.10 1.96 -19.11
N PRO A 150 -6.19 0.64 -19.36
CA PRO A 150 -5.53 0.03 -20.51
C PRO A 150 -6.05 0.56 -21.85
N LYS A 151 -7.32 0.96 -21.92
CA LYS A 151 -7.92 1.51 -23.14
C LYS A 151 -7.41 2.93 -23.41
N ILE A 152 -7.36 3.74 -22.36
CA ILE A 152 -6.83 5.11 -22.42
C ILE A 152 -5.34 5.06 -22.79
N GLU A 153 -4.54 4.21 -22.14
CA GLU A 153 -3.12 4.04 -22.47
C GLU A 153 -2.89 3.62 -23.91
N LYS A 154 -3.68 2.67 -24.43
CA LYS A 154 -3.60 2.27 -25.85
C LYS A 154 -3.91 3.42 -26.79
N PHE A 155 -4.94 4.21 -26.50
CA PHE A 155 -5.31 5.37 -27.30
C PHE A 155 -4.22 6.44 -27.30
N PHE A 156 -3.66 6.78 -26.13
CA PHE A 156 -2.54 7.71 -26.03
C PHE A 156 -1.28 7.19 -26.75
N ASN A 157 -0.96 5.90 -26.63
CA ASN A 157 0.17 5.31 -27.34
C ASN A 157 0.03 5.43 -28.87
N ILE A 158 -1.19 5.31 -29.40
CA ILE A 158 -1.46 5.51 -30.83
C ILE A 158 -1.23 6.99 -31.20
N ILE A 159 -1.82 7.92 -30.45
CA ILE A 159 -1.65 9.36 -30.69
C ILE A 159 -0.17 9.76 -30.67
N ILE A 160 0.57 9.30 -29.66
CA ILE A 160 2.00 9.60 -29.52
C ILE A 160 2.79 9.08 -30.72
N LYS A 161 2.49 7.86 -31.21
CA LYS A 161 3.13 7.32 -32.42
C LYS A 161 2.86 8.18 -33.65
N TYR A 162 1.62 8.64 -33.84
CA TYR A 162 1.27 9.53 -34.95
C TYR A 162 1.98 10.88 -34.85
N ILE A 163 2.05 11.47 -33.66
CA ILE A 163 2.77 12.72 -33.42
C ILE A 163 4.26 12.55 -33.73
N ILE A 164 4.90 11.49 -33.22
CA ILE A 164 6.31 11.18 -33.50
C ILE A 164 6.55 11.01 -35.00
N TYR A 165 5.67 10.27 -35.69
CA TYR A 165 5.77 10.09 -37.14
C TYR A 165 5.69 11.42 -37.90
N MET A 166 4.74 12.29 -37.54
CA MET A 166 4.63 13.62 -38.14
C MET A 166 5.88 14.45 -37.92
N ILE A 167 6.45 14.43 -36.71
CA ILE A 167 7.69 15.14 -36.38
C ILE A 167 8.86 14.61 -37.23
N ILE A 168 9.04 13.28 -37.31
CA ILE A 168 10.11 12.67 -38.12
C ILE A 168 9.97 13.07 -39.59
N ASN A 169 8.75 13.02 -40.15
CA ASN A 169 8.50 13.39 -41.53
C ASN A 169 8.80 14.88 -41.80
N LEU A 170 8.42 15.77 -40.89
CA LEU A 170 8.74 17.20 -40.98
C LEU A 170 10.25 17.43 -40.99
N PHE A 171 10.99 16.85 -40.05
CA PHE A 171 12.45 16.98 -40.00
C PHE A 171 13.14 16.39 -41.23
N SER A 172 12.69 15.23 -41.71
CA SER A 172 13.23 14.61 -42.93
C SER A 172 13.06 15.53 -44.14
N ASN A 173 11.89 16.13 -44.31
CA ASN A 173 11.63 17.06 -45.42
C ASN A 173 12.49 18.33 -45.31
N ILE A 174 12.68 18.87 -44.10
CA ILE A 174 13.55 20.01 -43.86
C ILE A 174 15.00 19.68 -44.24
N ILE A 175 15.50 18.50 -43.87
CA ILE A 175 16.86 18.05 -44.21
C ILE A 175 17.03 17.91 -45.72
N ILE A 176 16.05 17.29 -46.41
CA ILE A 176 16.08 17.13 -47.87
C ILE A 176 16.11 18.50 -48.58
N LEU A 177 15.31 19.45 -48.11
CA LEU A 177 15.30 20.81 -48.64
C LEU A 177 16.65 21.51 -48.42
N ALA A 178 17.24 21.39 -47.24
CA ALA A 178 18.55 21.95 -46.95
C ALA A 178 19.65 21.39 -47.87
N ILE A 179 19.65 20.06 -48.09
CA ILE A 179 20.59 19.40 -49.01
C ILE A 179 20.42 19.93 -50.45
N ARG A 180 19.18 20.07 -50.94
CA ARG A 180 18.91 20.60 -52.28
C ARG A 180 19.41 22.03 -52.45
N ILE A 181 19.23 22.88 -51.44
CA ILE A 181 19.72 24.27 -51.46
C ILE A 181 21.25 24.30 -51.53
N ILE A 182 21.93 23.45 -50.76
CA ILE A 182 23.39 23.35 -50.77
C ILE A 182 23.90 22.90 -52.16
N ILE A 183 23.32 21.85 -52.73
CA ILE A 183 23.71 21.36 -54.07
C ILE A 183 23.49 22.44 -55.13
N TYR A 184 22.36 23.15 -55.10
CA TYR A 184 22.08 24.24 -56.02
C TYR A 184 23.11 25.37 -55.91
N TYR A 185 23.57 25.67 -54.69
CA TYR A 185 24.60 26.69 -54.47
C TYR A 185 25.99 26.26 -54.96
N ILE A 186 26.34 24.97 -54.85
CA ILE A 186 27.63 24.43 -55.33
C ILE A 186 27.68 24.35 -56.86
N HIS A 187 26.55 24.09 -57.51
CA HIS A 187 26.46 23.96 -58.98
C HIS A 187 26.30 25.29 -59.73
N LYS A 188 26.29 26.42 -59.01
CA LYS A 188 26.22 27.77 -59.56
C LYS A 188 27.61 28.42 -59.54
#